data_AF-A0A428PTY1-F1
#
_entry.id   AF-A0A428PTY1-F1
#
_cell.length_a   1.000
_cell.length_b   1.000
_cell.length_c   1.000
_cell.angle_alpha   90.00
_cell.angle_beta   90.00
_cell.angle_gamma   90.00
#
_symmetry.space_group_name_H-M   'P 1'
#
loop_
_entity.id
_entity.type
_entity.pdbx_description
1 polymer ?
#
loop_
_entity_poly.entity_id
_entity_poly.type
_entity_poly.pdbx_seq_one_letter_code
_entity_poly.pdbx_strand_id
1 'polypeptide(L)'
;MSALEDNSENYALFRDCLSTTLLQPAASSAPDPPKRRRRRKNSGSAAPVSAPAADPERDAEELSEFVDYLATEIFDSLPEELQGLDYRVWRDSDRLRDQYSLPLTKESLSVLNLSPSIVETLTTYNLISPDPFVASSLPSSPEAFLLPILTSYITPLIEPPPATRNTRTDACEICQRSYIPLSYHHLIPRFVHEKAVKRGWHRREDLQNVAWLCGACHRFVHHFKTHEELARDYYTVDLLLEEDEVQRWAAWVGRLRWKGGRIRSGR
;
A
#
# COMPACT_ATOMS: atom_id res chain seq x y z
N MET A 1 4.15 5.85 -18.19
CA MET A 1 3.06 4.92 -17.80
C MET A 1 3.08 4.66 -16.31
N SER A 2 4.24 4.72 -15.63
CA SER A 2 4.40 4.54 -14.17
C SER A 2 3.55 5.46 -13.27
N ALA A 3 3.62 6.79 -13.42
CA ALA A 3 3.01 7.70 -12.44
C ALA A 3 1.47 7.59 -12.29
N LEU A 4 0.75 7.12 -13.31
CA LEU A 4 -0.70 6.91 -13.24
C LEU A 4 -1.07 5.54 -12.65
N GLU A 5 -0.22 4.54 -12.86
CA GLU A 5 -0.39 3.20 -12.28
C GLU A 5 -0.05 3.23 -10.78
N ASP A 6 1.04 3.92 -10.41
CA ASP A 6 1.45 4.11 -9.00
C ASP A 6 0.38 4.88 -8.21
N ASN A 7 -0.24 5.90 -8.83
CA ASN A 7 -1.34 6.63 -8.20
C ASN A 7 -2.57 5.73 -7.94
N SER A 8 -2.82 4.76 -8.84
CA SER A 8 -3.91 3.79 -8.67
C SER A 8 -3.63 2.79 -7.53
N GLU A 9 -2.39 2.33 -7.37
CA GLU A 9 -2.01 1.43 -6.27
C GLU A 9 -2.03 2.17 -4.93
N ASN A 10 -1.52 3.40 -4.90
CA ASN A 10 -1.55 4.27 -3.73
C ASN A 10 -2.98 4.63 -3.31
N TYR A 11 -3.87 4.91 -4.27
CA TYR A 11 -5.29 5.12 -4.00
C TYR A 11 -5.93 3.87 -3.35
N ALA A 12 -5.67 2.68 -3.90
CA ALA A 12 -6.19 1.44 -3.35
C ALA A 12 -5.71 1.20 -1.91
N LEU A 13 -4.42 1.45 -1.64
CA LEU A 13 -3.84 1.35 -0.30
C LEU A 13 -4.48 2.36 0.67
N PHE A 14 -4.67 3.60 0.25
CA PHE A 14 -5.30 4.64 1.05
C PHE A 14 -6.75 4.28 1.40
N ARG A 15 -7.52 3.81 0.41
CA ARG A 15 -8.89 3.32 0.57
C ARG A 15 -8.96 2.18 1.59
N ASP A 16 -8.02 1.24 1.55
CA ASP A 16 -7.96 0.13 2.50
C ASP A 16 -7.64 0.61 3.93
N CYS A 17 -6.78 1.62 4.08
CA CYS A 17 -6.51 2.25 5.37
C CYS A 17 -7.74 2.98 5.94
N LEU A 18 -8.47 3.70 5.07
CA LEU A 18 -9.71 4.39 5.43
C LEU A 18 -10.80 3.39 5.85
N SER A 19 -11.04 2.36 5.03
CA SER A 19 -12.03 1.33 5.32
C SER A 19 -11.73 0.61 6.63
N THR A 20 -10.46 0.28 6.90
CA THR A 20 -10.05 -0.34 8.16
C THR A 20 -10.33 0.57 9.36
N THR A 21 -10.08 1.87 9.23
CA THR A 21 -10.34 2.83 10.31
C THR A 21 -11.84 3.01 10.56
N LEU A 22 -12.67 2.99 9.52
CA LEU A 22 -14.13 3.08 9.63
C LEU A 22 -14.77 1.79 10.18
N LEU A 23 -14.20 0.62 9.86
CA LEU A 23 -14.64 -0.68 10.34
C LEU A 23 -14.08 -1.03 11.72
N GLN A 24 -13.02 -0.36 12.17
CA GLN A 24 -12.51 -0.52 13.53
C GLN A 24 -13.58 -0.01 14.51
N PRO A 25 -14.08 -0.87 15.42
CA PRO A 25 -14.94 -0.40 16.49
C PRO A 25 -14.14 0.61 17.29
N ALA A 26 -14.64 1.85 17.40
CA ALA A 26 -14.06 2.88 18.25
C ALA A 26 -13.59 2.23 19.57
N ALA A 27 -12.29 2.16 19.77
CA ALA A 27 -11.73 1.40 20.87
C ALA A 27 -12.25 1.99 22.19
N SER A 28 -13.11 1.19 22.86
CA SER A 28 -13.55 1.31 24.25
C SER A 28 -14.75 2.23 24.54
N SER A 29 -15.98 1.70 24.45
CA SER A 29 -16.90 1.60 25.60
C SER A 29 -18.28 1.04 25.23
N ALA A 30 -18.50 -0.26 25.46
CA ALA A 30 -19.79 -0.78 25.91
C ALA A 30 -19.56 -2.13 26.62
N PRO A 31 -20.10 -2.34 27.83
CA PRO A 31 -19.98 -3.62 28.51
C PRO A 31 -20.86 -4.66 27.81
N ASP A 32 -20.31 -5.86 27.63
CA ASP A 32 -21.04 -7.03 27.13
C ASP A 32 -22.42 -7.16 27.79
N PRO A 33 -23.53 -7.31 27.04
CA PRO A 33 -24.81 -7.61 27.65
C PRO A 33 -24.75 -8.99 28.33
N PRO A 34 -25.32 -9.15 29.53
CA PRO A 34 -25.17 -10.39 30.29
C PRO A 34 -25.84 -11.55 29.57
N LYS A 35 -25.10 -12.65 29.40
CA LYS A 35 -25.58 -13.95 28.89
C LYS A 35 -26.82 -14.41 29.67
N ARG A 36 -28.01 -14.18 29.10
CA ARG A 36 -29.27 -14.75 29.61
C ARG A 36 -29.28 -16.27 29.38
N ARG A 37 -29.12 -17.03 30.46
CA ARG A 37 -29.37 -18.47 30.53
C ARG A 37 -30.76 -18.79 29.97
N ARG A 38 -30.81 -19.66 28.95
CA ARG A 38 -32.03 -20.26 28.42
C ARG A 38 -32.82 -20.95 29.54
N ARG A 39 -34.04 -20.49 29.81
CA ARG A 39 -35.04 -21.22 30.61
C ARG A 39 -36.26 -21.48 29.72
N ARG A 40 -36.48 -22.75 29.38
CA ARG A 40 -37.73 -23.25 28.77
C ARG A 40 -38.91 -22.99 29.71
N LYS A 41 -40.03 -22.42 29.24
CA LYS A 41 -41.35 -23.09 29.09
C LYS A 41 -42.48 -22.08 28.73
N ASN A 42 -43.25 -22.46 27.70
CA ASN A 42 -44.68 -22.27 27.41
C ASN A 42 -45.38 -20.89 27.31
N SER A 43 -45.97 -20.73 26.11
CA SER A 43 -47.34 -20.30 25.76
C SER A 43 -47.84 -18.91 26.18
N GLY A 44 -48.21 -18.11 25.17
CA GLY A 44 -49.11 -16.97 25.34
C GLY A 44 -48.87 -15.86 24.31
N SER A 45 -49.62 -15.94 23.21
CA SER A 45 -49.97 -14.92 22.22
C SER A 45 -49.63 -13.45 22.51
N ALA A 46 -48.90 -12.79 21.61
CA ALA A 46 -49.21 -11.49 21.00
C ALA A 46 -48.03 -11.06 20.10
N ALA A 47 -48.30 -10.85 18.82
CA ALA A 47 -47.30 -10.39 17.86
C ALA A 47 -46.93 -8.91 18.11
N PRO A 48 -45.64 -8.53 18.05
CA PRO A 48 -45.26 -7.21 17.64
C PRO A 48 -44.80 -7.24 16.17
N VAL A 49 -45.23 -6.19 15.48
CA VAL A 49 -45.00 -5.85 14.09
C VAL A 49 -43.51 -6.00 13.72
N SER A 50 -43.24 -6.75 12.66
CA SER A 50 -41.91 -6.93 12.11
C SER A 50 -41.32 -5.59 11.67
N ALA A 51 -40.24 -5.15 12.31
CA ALA A 51 -39.31 -4.23 11.67
C ALA A 51 -38.71 -4.95 10.43
N PRO A 52 -38.51 -4.27 9.30
CA PRO A 52 -37.89 -4.90 8.13
C PRO A 52 -36.51 -5.39 8.54
N ALA A 53 -36.21 -6.65 8.22
CA ALA A 53 -34.89 -7.23 8.41
C ALA A 53 -33.90 -6.37 7.60
N ALA A 54 -32.90 -5.80 8.29
CA ALA A 54 -31.74 -5.22 7.63
C ALA A 54 -31.13 -6.30 6.74
N ASP A 55 -31.01 -6.00 5.45
CA ASP A 55 -30.37 -6.89 4.50
C ASP A 55 -28.86 -6.62 4.61
N PRO A 56 -28.09 -7.50 5.27
CA PRO A 56 -26.69 -7.23 5.57
C PRO A 56 -25.83 -7.11 4.30
N GLU A 57 -26.29 -7.65 3.17
CA GLU A 57 -25.62 -7.50 1.88
C GLU A 57 -25.80 -6.08 1.34
N ARG A 58 -27.01 -5.51 1.47
CA ARG A 58 -27.30 -4.13 1.07
C ARG A 58 -26.59 -3.10 1.95
N ASP A 59 -26.55 -3.35 3.26
CA ASP A 59 -25.83 -2.47 4.19
C ASP A 59 -24.31 -2.47 3.89
N ALA A 60 -23.75 -3.60 3.45
CA ALA A 60 -22.34 -3.71 3.07
C ALA A 60 -22.03 -3.00 1.73
N GLU A 61 -22.92 -3.09 0.75
CA GLU A 61 -22.80 -2.36 -0.52
C GLU A 61 -22.88 -0.85 -0.29
N GLU A 62 -23.85 -0.36 0.49
CA GLU A 62 -24.02 1.06 0.83
C GLU A 62 -22.78 1.60 1.60
N LEU A 63 -22.19 0.79 2.51
CA LEU A 63 -20.94 1.14 3.18
C LEU A 63 -19.74 1.19 2.23
N SER A 64 -19.64 0.26 1.28
CA SER A 64 -18.55 0.29 0.29
C SER A 64 -18.64 1.52 -0.61
N GLU A 65 -19.83 1.86 -1.10
CA GLU A 65 -20.05 3.07 -1.90
C GLU A 65 -19.69 4.34 -1.12
N PHE A 66 -20.04 4.38 0.17
CA PHE A 66 -19.67 5.48 1.06
C PHE A 66 -18.16 5.59 1.27
N VAL A 67 -17.46 4.47 1.48
CA VAL A 67 -15.99 4.43 1.58
C VAL A 67 -15.36 4.91 0.28
N ASP A 68 -15.87 4.49 -0.88
CA ASP A 68 -15.33 4.89 -2.18
C ASP A 68 -15.48 6.39 -2.44
N TYR A 69 -16.66 6.94 -2.13
CA TYR A 69 -16.91 8.38 -2.22
C TYR A 69 -15.96 9.17 -1.32
N LEU A 70 -15.86 8.79 -0.04
CA LEU A 70 -15.02 9.50 0.92
C LEU A 70 -13.52 9.35 0.60
N ALA A 71 -13.09 8.16 0.16
CA ALA A 71 -11.72 7.91 -0.25
C ALA A 71 -11.33 8.78 -1.45
N THR A 72 -12.18 8.84 -2.48
CA THR A 72 -11.94 9.66 -3.67
C THR A 72 -11.81 11.15 -3.31
N GLU A 73 -12.79 11.69 -2.59
CA GLU A 73 -12.80 13.11 -2.21
C GLU A 73 -11.60 13.49 -1.35
N ILE A 74 -11.22 12.66 -0.37
CA ILE A 74 -10.06 12.94 0.48
C ILE A 74 -8.76 12.79 -0.32
N PHE A 75 -8.61 11.72 -1.10
CA PHE A 75 -7.39 11.44 -1.84
C PHE A 75 -7.09 12.51 -2.91
N ASP A 76 -8.12 12.95 -3.63
CA ASP A 76 -8.00 14.05 -4.61
C ASP A 76 -7.66 15.39 -3.93
N SER A 77 -7.99 15.55 -2.65
CA SER A 77 -7.62 16.71 -1.84
C SER A 77 -6.19 16.63 -1.27
N LEU A 78 -5.51 15.49 -1.37
CA LEU A 78 -4.12 15.36 -0.94
C LEU A 78 -3.16 16.00 -1.95
N PRO A 79 -1.99 16.52 -1.52
CA PRO A 79 -0.94 17.00 -2.43
C PRO A 79 -0.51 15.89 -3.41
N GLU A 80 -0.19 16.27 -4.66
CA GLU A 80 0.27 15.32 -5.70
C GLU A 80 1.49 14.51 -5.23
N GLU A 81 2.37 15.13 -4.44
CA GLU A 81 3.55 14.47 -3.88
C GLU A 81 3.22 13.38 -2.87
N LEU A 82 2.05 13.47 -2.21
CA LEU A 82 1.56 12.45 -1.29
C LEU A 82 0.76 11.38 -2.03
N GLN A 83 -0.01 11.74 -3.06
CA GLN A 83 -0.76 10.79 -3.90
C GLN A 83 0.19 9.81 -4.61
N GLY A 84 1.29 10.32 -5.17
CA GLY A 84 2.32 9.54 -5.85
C GLY A 84 3.53 9.21 -4.97
N LEU A 85 3.37 9.16 -3.64
CA LEU A 85 4.48 8.93 -2.73
C LEU A 85 5.03 7.50 -2.92
N ASP A 86 6.34 7.42 -3.17
CA ASP A 86 7.12 6.19 -3.23
C ASP A 86 8.34 6.34 -2.31
N TYR A 87 8.85 5.21 -1.80
CA TYR A 87 10.00 5.15 -0.91
C TYR A 87 11.20 5.95 -1.43
N ARG A 88 11.50 5.87 -2.74
CA ARG A 88 12.63 6.57 -3.35
C ARG A 88 12.39 8.06 -3.45
N VAL A 89 11.19 8.47 -3.88
CA VAL A 89 10.80 9.88 -4.01
C VAL A 89 10.85 10.56 -2.64
N TRP A 90 10.29 9.90 -1.63
CA TRP A 90 10.36 10.35 -0.24
C TRP A 90 11.81 10.44 0.24
N ARG A 91 12.62 9.40 -0.01
CA ARG A 91 14.02 9.35 0.42
C ARG A 91 14.87 10.44 -0.23
N ASP A 92 14.69 10.73 -1.52
CA ASP A 92 15.57 11.65 -2.26
C ASP A 92 15.20 13.13 -2.04
N SER A 93 14.02 13.41 -1.47
CA SER A 93 13.54 14.76 -1.19
C SER A 93 13.62 15.10 0.29
N ASP A 94 14.53 16.02 0.66
CA ASP A 94 14.63 16.56 2.03
C ASP A 94 13.28 17.08 2.55
N ARG A 95 12.51 17.76 1.68
CA ARG A 95 11.22 18.36 2.03
C ARG A 95 10.17 17.31 2.39
N LEU A 96 10.12 16.18 1.67
CA LEU A 96 9.16 15.11 1.95
C LEU A 96 9.51 14.38 3.24
N ARG A 97 10.81 14.22 3.54
CA ARG A 97 11.26 13.66 4.81
C ARG A 97 10.88 14.54 5.98
N ASP A 98 11.11 15.84 5.89
CA ASP A 98 10.78 16.77 6.97
C ASP A 98 9.26 16.85 7.21
N GLN A 99 8.45 16.80 6.15
CA GLN A 99 7.00 16.93 6.25
C GLN A 99 6.30 15.63 6.70
N TYR A 100 6.73 14.48 6.18
CA TYR A 100 6.04 13.19 6.32
C TYR A 100 6.83 12.14 7.12
N SER A 101 7.88 12.53 7.86
CA SER A 101 8.53 11.62 8.80
C SER A 101 7.56 11.16 9.90
N LEU A 102 7.69 9.91 10.31
CA LEU A 102 6.92 9.37 11.43
C LEU A 102 7.60 9.67 12.78
N PRO A 103 6.84 9.96 13.85
CA PRO A 103 5.37 10.02 13.89
C PRO A 103 4.82 11.30 13.24
N LEU A 104 3.74 11.17 12.45
CA LEU A 104 3.03 12.34 11.91
C LEU A 104 2.46 13.17 13.05
N THR A 105 2.57 14.49 12.93
CA THR A 105 1.96 15.43 13.87
C THR A 105 0.82 16.20 13.22
N LYS A 106 0.03 16.93 14.00
CA LYS A 106 -1.04 17.78 13.45
C LYS A 106 -0.47 18.87 12.54
N GLU A 107 0.73 19.35 12.84
CA GLU A 107 1.46 20.33 12.04
C GLU A 107 1.82 19.76 10.65
N SER A 108 2.17 18.47 10.56
CA SER A 108 2.40 17.78 9.27
C SER A 108 1.16 17.79 8.37
N LEU A 109 -0.04 17.81 8.96
CA LEU A 109 -1.32 17.77 8.24
C LEU A 109 -1.90 19.15 7.95
N SER A 110 -1.31 20.23 8.48
CA SER A 110 -1.77 21.61 8.25
C SER A 110 -1.71 22.07 6.79
N VAL A 111 -0.95 21.36 5.96
CA VAL A 111 -0.82 21.60 4.51
C VAL A 111 -2.02 21.04 3.73
N LEU A 112 -2.81 20.14 4.33
CA LEU A 112 -3.98 19.56 3.68
C LEU A 112 -5.09 20.60 3.53
N ASN A 113 -5.55 20.82 2.30
CA ASN A 113 -6.64 21.73 2.01
C ASN A 113 -7.93 20.93 1.79
N LEU A 114 -8.51 20.43 2.87
CA LEU A 114 -9.73 19.64 2.82
C LEU A 114 -10.93 20.49 2.40
N SER A 115 -11.69 20.01 1.42
CA SER A 115 -12.93 20.68 0.97
C SER A 115 -13.94 20.78 2.14
N PRO A 116 -14.66 21.90 2.28
CA PRO A 116 -15.73 22.04 3.27
C PRO A 116 -16.78 20.92 3.21
N SER A 117 -17.04 20.39 2.00
CA SER A 117 -17.96 19.26 1.78
C SER A 117 -17.54 17.98 2.51
N ILE A 118 -16.23 17.74 2.64
CA ILE A 118 -15.69 16.58 3.36
C ILE A 118 -15.95 16.76 4.85
N VAL A 119 -15.70 17.95 5.39
CA VAL A 119 -15.92 18.26 6.80
C VAL A 119 -17.41 18.13 7.18
N GLU A 120 -18.31 18.59 6.31
CA GLU A 120 -19.76 18.43 6.47
C GLU A 120 -20.16 16.95 6.45
N THR A 121 -19.64 16.17 5.51
CA THR A 121 -19.87 14.72 5.45
C THR A 121 -19.37 14.03 6.73
N LEU A 122 -18.13 14.27 7.14
CA LEU A 122 -17.56 13.69 8.36
C LEU A 122 -18.39 14.03 9.61
N THR A 123 -18.92 15.25 9.68
CA THR A 123 -19.78 15.69 10.80
C THR A 123 -21.15 15.01 10.73
N THR A 124 -21.77 14.97 9.55
CA THR A 124 -23.10 14.40 9.31
C THR A 124 -23.15 12.91 9.67
N TYR A 125 -22.08 12.18 9.35
CA TYR A 125 -21.95 10.76 9.63
C TYR A 125 -21.33 10.45 11.01
N ASN A 126 -21.18 11.45 11.89
CA ASN A 126 -20.61 11.32 13.26
C ASN A 126 -19.20 10.71 13.29
N LEU A 127 -18.38 11.00 12.28
CA LEU A 127 -16.97 10.59 12.23
C LEU A 127 -16.05 11.57 12.95
N ILE A 128 -16.48 12.82 13.10
CA ILE A 128 -15.82 13.86 13.89
C ILE A 128 -16.80 14.52 14.84
N SER A 129 -16.29 15.09 15.93
CA SER A 129 -17.13 15.85 16.86
C SER A 129 -17.61 17.15 16.20
N PRO A 130 -18.93 17.47 16.25
CA PRO A 130 -19.45 18.74 15.76
C PRO A 130 -19.00 19.94 16.61
N ASP A 131 -18.59 19.70 17.86
CA ASP A 131 -17.99 20.70 18.74
C ASP A 131 -16.62 20.21 19.25
N PRO A 132 -15.51 20.89 18.89
CA PRO A 132 -14.15 20.51 19.30
C PRO A 132 -13.88 20.75 20.80
N PHE A 133 -14.73 21.50 21.50
CA PHE A 133 -14.55 21.85 22.92
C PHE A 133 -15.29 20.89 23.87
N VAL A 134 -16.12 20.00 23.34
CA VAL A 134 -16.82 18.98 24.12
C VAL A 134 -15.97 17.71 24.17
N ALA A 135 -15.76 17.17 25.38
CA ALA A 135 -15.09 15.88 25.55
C ALA A 135 -15.94 14.76 24.94
N SER A 136 -15.53 14.32 23.75
CA SER A 136 -16.16 13.24 22.98
C SER A 136 -15.13 12.13 22.74
N SER A 137 -15.61 10.90 22.52
CA SER A 137 -14.78 9.79 22.02
C SER A 137 -14.45 9.92 20.53
N LEU A 138 -15.07 10.88 19.84
CA LEU A 138 -14.82 11.17 18.43
C LEU A 138 -13.63 12.13 18.26
N PRO A 139 -12.89 12.03 17.15
CA PRO A 139 -11.84 12.99 16.80
C PRO A 139 -12.37 14.44 16.82
N SER A 140 -11.61 15.33 17.46
CA SER A 140 -11.99 16.74 17.63
C SER A 140 -11.82 17.58 16.36
N SER A 141 -11.19 17.04 15.31
CA SER A 141 -10.99 17.74 14.03
C SER A 141 -10.81 16.74 12.88
N PRO A 142 -11.01 17.16 11.62
CA PRO A 142 -10.75 16.33 10.45
C PRO A 142 -9.30 15.80 10.41
N GLU A 143 -8.32 16.62 10.80
CA GLU A 143 -6.91 16.21 10.82
C GLU A 143 -6.68 15.13 11.88
N ALA A 144 -7.34 15.22 13.03
CA ALA A 144 -7.27 14.18 14.06
C ALA A 144 -7.88 12.85 13.60
N PHE A 145 -8.92 12.90 12.75
CA PHE A 145 -9.49 11.71 12.11
C PHE A 145 -8.55 11.13 11.05
N LEU A 146 -7.93 11.97 10.22
CA LEU A 146 -7.03 11.54 9.15
C LEU A 146 -5.67 11.06 9.64
N LEU A 147 -5.18 11.53 10.78
CA LEU A 147 -3.84 11.22 11.29
C LEU A 147 -3.54 9.70 11.38
N PRO A 148 -4.37 8.85 11.99
CA PRO A 148 -4.14 7.39 11.99
C PRO A 148 -4.23 6.76 10.59
N ILE A 149 -5.10 7.27 9.72
CA ILE A 149 -5.28 6.78 8.34
C ILE A 149 -4.02 7.08 7.53
N LEU A 150 -3.57 8.35 7.54
CA LEU A 150 -2.37 8.80 6.83
C LEU A 150 -1.11 8.18 7.41
N THR A 151 -1.04 7.96 8.73
CA THR A 151 0.07 7.21 9.34
C THR A 151 0.13 5.80 8.76
N SER A 152 -1.01 5.09 8.70
CA SER A 152 -1.08 3.73 8.16
C SER A 152 -0.79 3.67 6.66
N TYR A 153 -1.19 4.70 5.91
CA TYR A 153 -0.93 4.85 4.47
C TYR A 153 0.55 5.15 4.17
N ILE A 154 1.16 6.12 4.88
CA ILE A 154 2.54 6.56 4.62
C ILE A 154 3.55 5.52 5.10
N THR A 155 3.30 4.82 6.21
CA THR A 155 4.24 3.85 6.79
C THR A 155 4.81 2.85 5.77
N PRO A 156 4.00 2.07 5.04
CA PRO A 156 4.53 1.13 4.04
C PRO A 156 5.20 1.82 2.84
N LEU A 157 4.83 3.07 2.53
CA LEU A 157 5.40 3.82 1.41
C LEU A 157 6.78 4.40 1.72
N ILE A 158 7.12 4.61 3.00
CA ILE A 158 8.43 5.12 3.43
C ILE A 158 9.33 4.04 4.02
N GLU A 159 8.82 2.81 4.15
CA GLU A 159 9.62 1.66 4.54
C GLU A 159 10.44 1.14 3.35
N PRO A 160 11.71 0.74 3.57
CA PRO A 160 12.49 0.14 2.50
C PRO A 160 11.81 -1.17 2.04
N PRO A 161 11.71 -1.42 0.72
CA PRO A 161 11.00 -2.58 0.21
C PRO A 161 11.59 -3.87 0.81
N PRO A 162 10.73 -4.75 1.35
CA PRO A 162 11.22 -5.92 2.08
C PRO A 162 11.92 -6.90 1.13
N ALA A 163 13.20 -7.19 1.35
CA ALA A 163 13.93 -8.27 0.66
C ALA A 163 13.53 -9.65 1.19
N THR A 164 12.28 -10.04 0.99
CA THR A 164 11.80 -11.38 1.34
C THR A 164 11.34 -12.13 0.12
N ARG A 165 11.28 -13.46 0.21
CA ARG A 165 10.67 -14.27 -0.86
C ARG A 165 9.14 -14.09 -0.95
N ASN A 166 8.53 -13.40 0.01
CA ASN A 166 7.09 -13.17 0.05
C ASN A 166 6.66 -12.05 -0.90
N THR A 167 7.58 -11.25 -1.43
CA THR A 167 7.30 -10.22 -2.46
C THR A 167 7.20 -10.79 -3.88
N ARG A 168 6.88 -12.08 -4.01
CA ARG A 168 6.86 -12.75 -5.30
C ARG A 168 5.75 -12.19 -6.18
N THR A 169 6.13 -11.65 -7.32
CA THR A 169 5.21 -11.21 -8.37
C THR A 169 4.67 -12.38 -9.19
N ASP A 170 3.52 -12.18 -9.84
CA ASP A 170 2.90 -13.18 -10.72
C ASP A 170 3.56 -13.26 -12.10
N ALA A 171 4.36 -12.25 -12.47
CA ALA A 171 5.03 -12.15 -13.76
C ALA A 171 6.48 -11.71 -13.65
N CYS A 172 7.29 -12.10 -14.64
CA CYS A 172 8.68 -11.66 -14.73
C CYS A 172 8.74 -10.13 -14.89
N GLU A 173 9.42 -9.43 -13.99
CA GLU A 173 9.42 -7.95 -13.99
C GLU A 173 10.11 -7.32 -15.21
N ILE A 174 10.97 -8.07 -15.93
CA ILE A 174 11.59 -7.58 -17.18
C ILE A 174 10.74 -7.91 -18.41
N CYS A 175 10.30 -9.17 -18.57
CA CYS A 175 9.65 -9.62 -19.81
C CYS A 175 8.13 -9.84 -19.70
N GLN A 176 7.56 -9.56 -18.54
CA GLN A 176 6.12 -9.59 -18.21
C GLN A 176 5.40 -10.93 -18.43
N ARG A 177 6.12 -12.03 -18.67
CA ARG A 177 5.52 -13.36 -18.79
C ARG A 177 5.09 -13.87 -17.41
N SER A 178 3.80 -14.14 -17.24
CA SER A 178 3.19 -14.67 -16.01
C SER A 178 3.12 -16.20 -15.93
N TYR A 179 3.21 -16.88 -17.06
CA TYR A 179 3.03 -18.34 -17.14
C TYR A 179 4.34 -19.14 -16.99
N ILE A 180 5.40 -18.55 -16.40
CA ILE A 180 6.74 -19.16 -16.31
C ILE A 180 7.33 -19.07 -14.90
N PRO A 181 8.28 -19.94 -14.51
CA PRO A 181 8.85 -19.93 -13.18
C PRO A 181 9.80 -18.75 -13.03
N LEU A 182 9.54 -17.96 -12.00
CA LEU A 182 10.41 -16.86 -11.57
C LEU A 182 11.40 -17.31 -10.49
N SER A 183 12.54 -16.67 -10.49
CA SER A 183 13.62 -16.81 -9.51
C SER A 183 13.93 -15.47 -8.89
N TYR A 184 14.28 -15.51 -7.60
CA TYR A 184 14.65 -14.34 -6.81
C TYR A 184 16.06 -13.88 -7.20
N HIS A 185 16.21 -12.61 -7.58
CA HIS A 185 17.45 -12.01 -8.03
C HIS A 185 17.76 -10.74 -7.23
N HIS A 186 19.01 -10.57 -6.79
CA HIS A 186 19.45 -9.33 -6.16
C HIS A 186 20.01 -8.38 -7.21
N LEU A 187 19.40 -7.21 -7.36
CA LEU A 187 19.82 -6.21 -8.34
C LEU A 187 21.15 -5.57 -7.95
N ILE A 188 21.39 -5.40 -6.64
CA ILE A 188 22.71 -5.09 -6.10
C ILE A 188 23.33 -6.40 -5.59
N PRO A 189 24.36 -6.96 -6.25
CA PRO A 189 24.94 -8.23 -5.84
C PRO A 189 25.46 -8.19 -4.40
N ARG A 190 25.09 -9.18 -3.57
CA ARG A 190 25.41 -9.18 -2.13
C ARG A 190 26.89 -9.00 -1.80
N PHE A 191 27.78 -9.56 -2.62
CA PHE A 191 29.22 -9.47 -2.35
C PHE A 191 29.80 -8.06 -2.65
N VAL A 192 29.07 -7.18 -3.35
CA VAL A 192 29.47 -5.77 -3.53
C VAL A 192 28.79 -4.83 -2.55
N HIS A 193 27.92 -5.32 -1.64
CA HIS A 193 27.20 -4.49 -0.66
C HIS A 193 28.11 -3.62 0.19
N GLU A 194 29.15 -4.21 0.79
CA GLU A 194 30.11 -3.47 1.61
C GLU A 194 30.84 -2.40 0.80
N LYS A 195 31.21 -2.73 -0.44
CA LYS A 195 31.87 -1.81 -1.36
C LYS A 195 30.95 -0.67 -1.79
N ALA A 196 29.68 -0.96 -2.08
CA ALA A 196 28.68 0.02 -2.45
C ALA A 196 28.46 1.06 -1.34
N VAL A 197 28.37 0.61 -0.09
CA VAL A 197 28.26 1.50 1.07
C VAL A 197 29.53 2.32 1.26
N LYS A 198 30.71 1.68 1.23
CA LYS A 198 32.00 2.36 1.42
C LYS A 198 32.28 3.43 0.35
N ARG A 199 31.81 3.21 -0.87
CA ARG A 199 31.95 4.16 -1.99
C ARG A 199 30.82 5.19 -2.06
N GLY A 200 29.84 5.12 -1.15
CA GLY A 200 28.71 6.04 -1.12
C GLY A 200 27.74 5.87 -2.30
N TRP A 201 27.73 4.69 -2.93
CA TRP A 201 26.77 4.38 -4.00
C TRP A 201 25.37 4.13 -3.43
N HIS A 202 25.29 3.43 -2.30
CA HIS A 202 24.04 3.02 -1.66
C HIS A 202 24.14 3.11 -0.15
N ARG A 203 23.02 3.39 0.53
CA ARG A 203 22.91 3.19 1.98
C ARG A 203 22.62 1.71 2.26
N ARG A 204 22.81 1.26 3.51
CA ARG A 204 22.61 -0.16 3.87
C ARG A 204 21.17 -0.62 3.63
N GLU A 205 20.21 0.26 3.85
CA GLU A 205 18.78 0.05 3.60
C GLU A 205 18.46 -0.23 2.13
N ASP A 206 19.19 0.36 1.18
CA ASP A 206 18.90 0.25 -0.26
C ASP A 206 19.50 -1.02 -0.90
N LEU A 207 20.39 -1.72 -0.19
CA LEU A 207 21.12 -2.89 -0.70
C LEU A 207 20.20 -4.09 -1.01
N GLN A 208 18.98 -4.02 -0.51
CA GLN A 208 17.99 -5.10 -0.56
C GLN A 208 17.06 -5.02 -1.78
N ASN A 209 17.37 -4.16 -2.77
CA ASN A 209 16.65 -4.16 -4.04
C ASN A 209 16.75 -5.51 -4.76
N VAL A 210 15.60 -6.10 -5.03
CA VAL A 210 15.43 -7.44 -5.59
C VAL A 210 14.46 -7.42 -6.74
N ALA A 211 14.55 -8.46 -7.58
CA ALA A 211 13.64 -8.68 -8.69
C ALA A 211 13.27 -10.17 -8.83
N TRP A 212 12.05 -10.44 -9.29
CA TRP A 212 11.52 -11.74 -9.68
C TRP A 212 11.63 -11.92 -11.18
N LEU A 213 12.70 -12.62 -11.57
CA LEU A 213 13.06 -12.79 -12.97
C LEU A 213 12.89 -14.24 -13.40
N CYS A 214 12.38 -14.43 -14.62
CA CYS A 214 12.42 -15.74 -15.26
C CYS A 214 13.88 -16.14 -15.58
N GLY A 215 14.13 -17.43 -15.77
CA GLY A 215 15.50 -17.93 -16.00
C GLY A 215 16.24 -17.28 -17.20
N ALA A 216 15.51 -16.87 -18.25
CA ALA A 216 16.10 -16.16 -19.38
C ALA A 216 16.54 -14.72 -19.02
N CYS A 217 15.67 -13.96 -18.37
CA CYS A 217 15.97 -12.59 -17.92
C CYS A 217 17.04 -12.58 -16.83
N HIS A 218 16.99 -13.53 -15.89
CA HIS A 218 18.00 -13.67 -14.84
C HIS A 218 19.40 -13.88 -15.45
N ARG A 219 19.53 -14.82 -16.40
CA ARG A 219 20.81 -15.05 -17.08
C ARG A 219 21.26 -13.81 -17.85
N PHE A 220 20.34 -13.13 -18.52
CA PHE A 220 20.64 -11.92 -19.26
C PHE A 220 21.19 -10.81 -18.37
N VAL A 221 20.58 -10.53 -17.21
CA VAL A 221 21.07 -9.49 -16.29
C VAL A 221 22.50 -9.77 -15.83
N HIS A 222 22.85 -11.03 -15.56
CA HIS A 222 24.23 -11.42 -15.24
C HIS A 222 25.25 -11.24 -16.38
N HIS A 223 24.79 -11.09 -17.62
CA HIS A 223 25.64 -10.86 -18.79
C HIS A 223 25.56 -9.43 -19.32
N PHE A 224 24.57 -8.64 -18.88
CA PHE A 224 24.33 -7.30 -19.38
C PHE A 224 25.47 -6.33 -19.03
N LYS A 225 25.89 -6.33 -17.76
CA LYS A 225 26.93 -5.44 -17.22
C LYS A 225 27.77 -6.15 -16.18
N THR A 226 28.91 -5.56 -15.82
CA THR A 226 29.70 -6.05 -14.69
C THR A 226 28.94 -5.88 -13.37
N HIS A 227 29.31 -6.66 -12.36
CA HIS A 227 28.65 -6.57 -11.06
C HIS A 227 28.78 -5.18 -10.39
N GLU A 228 29.84 -4.43 -10.69
CA GLU A 228 30.00 -3.06 -10.18
C GLU A 228 29.11 -2.07 -10.91
N GLU A 229 29.02 -2.17 -12.24
CA GLU A 229 28.11 -1.34 -13.04
C GLU A 229 26.65 -1.64 -12.69
N LEU A 230 26.26 -2.92 -12.52
CA LEU A 230 24.92 -3.28 -12.06
C LEU A 230 24.60 -2.64 -10.71
N ALA A 231 25.53 -2.74 -9.76
CA ALA A 231 25.33 -2.14 -8.45
C ALA A 231 25.32 -0.62 -8.49
N ARG A 232 26.08 0.02 -9.37
CA ARG A 232 26.21 1.48 -9.38
C ARG A 232 25.08 2.16 -10.16
N ASP A 233 24.79 1.65 -11.35
CA ASP A 233 24.01 2.35 -12.37
C ASP A 233 22.70 1.62 -12.71
N TYR A 234 22.56 0.32 -12.35
CA TYR A 234 21.40 -0.51 -12.75
C TYR A 234 20.80 -1.32 -11.58
N TYR A 235 20.60 -0.65 -10.45
CA TYR A 235 20.21 -1.28 -9.18
C TYR A 235 18.68 -1.38 -8.95
N THR A 236 17.87 -1.07 -9.97
CA THR A 236 16.41 -1.23 -10.00
C THR A 236 15.95 -1.86 -11.31
N VAL A 237 14.72 -2.38 -11.35
CA VAL A 237 14.12 -2.88 -12.59
C VAL A 237 13.92 -1.72 -13.58
N ASP A 238 13.49 -0.55 -13.10
CA ASP A 238 13.26 0.61 -13.96
C ASP A 238 14.54 1.08 -14.65
N LEU A 239 15.65 1.19 -13.91
CA LEU A 239 16.97 1.55 -14.48
C LEU A 239 17.44 0.52 -15.51
N LEU A 240 17.14 -0.77 -15.29
CA LEU A 240 17.40 -1.78 -16.31
C LEU A 240 16.50 -1.55 -17.54
N LEU A 241 15.22 -1.24 -17.36
CA LEU A 241 14.26 -1.03 -18.43
C LEU A 241 14.45 0.29 -19.18
N GLU A 242 15.21 1.25 -18.67
CA GLU A 242 15.61 2.45 -19.40
C GLU A 242 16.59 2.15 -20.56
N GLU A 243 17.28 1.01 -20.52
CA GLU A 243 18.29 0.65 -21.50
C GLU A 243 17.71 -0.05 -22.74
N ASP A 244 18.00 0.48 -23.92
CA ASP A 244 17.52 -0.03 -25.22
C ASP A 244 17.83 -1.52 -25.45
N GLU A 245 18.96 -2.01 -24.95
CA GLU A 245 19.32 -3.42 -25.03
C GLU A 245 18.38 -4.29 -24.20
N VAL A 246 18.07 -3.86 -22.98
CA VAL A 246 17.17 -4.58 -22.07
C VAL A 246 15.74 -4.55 -22.60
N GLN A 247 15.27 -3.41 -23.11
CA GLN A 247 13.93 -3.31 -23.71
C GLN A 247 13.77 -4.24 -24.92
N ARG A 248 14.76 -4.25 -25.83
CA ARG A 248 14.73 -5.17 -26.99
C ARG A 248 14.76 -6.63 -26.56
N TRP A 249 15.56 -6.96 -25.55
CA TRP A 249 15.60 -8.30 -24.96
C TRP A 249 14.25 -8.67 -24.36
N ALA A 250 13.67 -7.82 -23.52
CA ALA A 250 12.37 -8.01 -22.88
C ALA A 250 11.27 -8.28 -23.91
N ALA A 251 11.17 -7.44 -24.95
CA ALA A 251 10.18 -7.58 -26.00
C ALA A 251 10.33 -8.89 -26.77
N TRP A 252 11.56 -9.29 -27.10
CA TRP A 252 11.82 -10.56 -27.78
C TRP A 252 11.51 -11.77 -26.88
N VAL A 253 12.02 -11.79 -25.66
CA VAL A 253 11.82 -12.88 -24.70
C VAL A 253 10.35 -13.03 -24.30
N GLY A 254 9.61 -11.92 -24.18
CA GLY A 254 8.19 -11.90 -23.85
C GLY A 254 7.33 -12.70 -24.83
N ARG A 255 7.74 -12.77 -26.10
CA ARG A 255 7.05 -13.54 -27.16
C ARG A 255 7.44 -15.01 -27.21
N LEU A 256 8.48 -15.44 -26.49
CA LEU A 256 8.93 -16.82 -26.52
C LEU A 256 8.00 -17.73 -25.72
N ARG A 257 7.50 -18.76 -26.39
CA ARG A 257 6.77 -19.85 -25.74
C ARG A 257 7.71 -20.64 -24.83
N TRP A 258 7.29 -20.83 -23.58
CA TRP A 258 7.99 -21.67 -22.66
C TRP A 258 7.75 -23.15 -23.00
N LYS A 259 8.80 -23.82 -23.47
CA LYS A 259 8.84 -25.28 -23.57
C LYS A 259 9.36 -25.80 -22.24
N GLY A 260 8.45 -26.17 -21.33
CA GLY A 260 8.73 -26.59 -19.96
C GLY A 260 10.08 -27.31 -19.79
N GLY A 261 11.02 -26.64 -19.10
CA GLY A 261 12.27 -27.26 -18.71
C GLY A 261 12.06 -28.10 -17.44
N ARG A 262 12.62 -29.31 -17.39
CA ARG A 262 12.59 -30.18 -16.21
C ARG A 262 12.93 -29.37 -14.95
N ILE A 263 11.97 -29.26 -14.03
CA ILE A 263 12.21 -28.73 -12.69
C ILE A 263 13.24 -29.64 -12.03
N ARG A 264 14.49 -29.20 -11.94
CA ARG A 264 15.44 -29.82 -11.03
C ARG A 264 15.05 -29.36 -9.64
N SER A 265 14.37 -30.23 -8.90
CA SER A 265 14.15 -30.05 -7.46
C SER A 265 15.52 -29.89 -6.80
N GLY A 266 15.82 -28.67 -6.35
CA GLY A 266 17.03 -28.37 -5.58
C GLY A 266 16.95 -29.04 -4.21
N ARG A 267 18.02 -29.75 -3.85
CA ARG A 267 18.33 -30.14 -2.47
C ARG A 267 18.73 -28.93 -1.64
#